data_AF-A0A1F5MKK7-F1
#
_entry.id   AF-A0A1F5MKK7-F1
#
_cell.length_a   1.000
_cell.length_b   1.000
_cell.length_c   1.000
_cell.angle_alpha   90.00
_cell.angle_beta   90.00
_cell.angle_gamma   90.00
#
_symmetry.space_group_name_H-M   'P 1'
#
loop_
_entity.id
_entity.type
_entity.pdbx_description
1 polymer ?
#
loop_
_entity_poly.entity_id
_entity_poly.type
_entity_poly.pdbx_seq_one_letter_code
_entity_poly.pdbx_strand_id
1 'polypeptide(L)'
;MEQNSPNPPPIGDPKKADKYINSLVRLISKDKVALTQTDLNKFDVATMQNHYRVDLGEYDVEVSHSVQAETNKDFYTIIFNNLKKLQDGKSDKVVLGYIHLVDEQYSRFKVVADEYLERRRKEADKERFAENLAPIEQLLEYMDPEENTPNEPQFIPETEPDTSLDQH
;
A
#
# COMPACT_ATOMS: atom_id res chain seq x y z
N MET A 1 -54.37 8.69 3.02
CA MET A 1 -52.92 8.94 3.19
C MET A 1 -52.24 7.64 2.84
N GLU A 2 -51.81 7.50 1.58
CA GLU A 2 -51.07 6.30 1.14
C GLU A 2 -49.66 6.37 1.74
N GLN A 3 -49.32 5.39 2.56
CA GLN A 3 -47.95 5.19 3.03
C GLN A 3 -47.10 4.79 1.82
N ASN A 4 -46.23 5.69 1.37
CA ASN A 4 -45.15 5.37 0.46
C ASN A 4 -44.22 4.37 1.15
N SER A 5 -44.47 3.07 0.95
CA SER A 5 -43.49 2.03 1.24
C SER A 5 -42.19 2.42 0.54
N PRO A 6 -41.06 2.57 1.26
CA PRO A 6 -39.80 2.91 0.61
C PRO A 6 -39.47 1.79 -0.38
N ASN A 7 -39.45 2.13 -1.67
CA ASN A 7 -38.95 1.21 -2.68
C ASN A 7 -37.56 0.74 -2.24
N PRO A 8 -37.26 -0.57 -2.31
CA PRO A 8 -35.92 -1.04 -2.02
C PRO A 8 -34.93 -0.27 -2.89
N PRO A 9 -33.75 0.10 -2.35
CA PRO A 9 -32.75 0.81 -3.14
C PRO A 9 -32.51 0.05 -4.45
N PRO A 10 -32.31 0.76 -5.57
CA PRO A 10 -32.12 0.13 -6.86
C PRO A 10 -31.00 -0.91 -6.76
N ILE A 11 -31.35 -2.15 -7.08
CA ILE A 11 -30.41 -3.27 -7.10
C ILE A 11 -29.36 -2.94 -8.17
N GLY A 12 -28.11 -2.75 -7.74
CA GLY A 12 -27.00 -2.46 -8.64
C GLY A 12 -26.88 -3.56 -9.69
N ASP A 13 -26.60 -3.19 -10.94
CA ASP A 13 -26.38 -4.12 -12.05
C ASP A 13 -25.26 -5.12 -11.69
N PRO A 14 -25.58 -6.42 -11.44
CA PRO A 14 -24.60 -7.37 -10.92
C PRO A 14 -23.43 -7.60 -11.87
N LYS A 15 -23.65 -7.46 -13.19
CA LYS A 15 -22.60 -7.61 -14.20
C LYS A 15 -21.63 -6.43 -14.17
N LYS A 16 -22.13 -5.22 -13.92
CA LYS A 16 -21.27 -4.04 -13.70
C LYS A 16 -20.49 -4.17 -12.41
N ALA A 17 -21.14 -4.59 -11.32
CA ALA A 17 -20.47 -4.84 -10.05
C ALA A 17 -19.27 -5.79 -10.21
N ASP A 18 -19.47 -6.91 -10.91
CA ASP A 18 -18.42 -7.89 -11.15
C ASP A 18 -17.25 -7.32 -11.95
N LYS A 19 -17.54 -6.56 -13.02
CA LYS A 19 -16.53 -5.87 -13.83
C LYS A 19 -15.68 -4.92 -12.99
N TYR A 20 -16.29 -4.15 -12.09
CA TYR A 20 -15.57 -3.20 -11.26
C TYR A 20 -14.69 -3.92 -10.23
N ILE A 21 -15.22 -4.92 -9.53
CA ILE A 21 -14.46 -5.73 -8.57
C ILE A 21 -13.26 -6.39 -9.24
N ASN A 22 -13.45 -7.03 -10.38
CA ASN A 22 -12.35 -7.70 -11.09
C ASN A 22 -11.27 -6.70 -11.53
N SER A 23 -11.67 -5.47 -11.86
CA SER A 23 -10.73 -4.40 -12.20
C SER A 23 -9.94 -3.94 -10.97
N LEU A 24 -10.59 -3.74 -9.82
CA LEU A 24 -9.94 -3.36 -8.57
C LEU A 24 -8.96 -4.44 -8.11
N VAL A 25 -9.39 -5.70 -8.08
CA VAL A 25 -8.55 -6.86 -7.77
C VAL A 25 -7.29 -6.86 -8.62
N ARG A 26 -7.45 -6.73 -9.95
CA ARG A 26 -6.30 -6.72 -10.87
C ARG A 26 -5.34 -5.55 -10.62
N LEU A 27 -5.85 -4.38 -10.25
CA LEU A 27 -5.02 -3.20 -9.97
C LEU A 27 -4.24 -3.39 -8.66
N ILE A 28 -4.89 -3.90 -7.62
CA ILE A 28 -4.28 -4.17 -6.31
C ILE A 28 -3.21 -5.25 -6.44
N SER A 29 -3.52 -6.38 -7.09
CA SER A 29 -2.55 -7.47 -7.29
C SER A 29 -1.31 -7.07 -8.10
N LYS A 30 -1.38 -5.97 -8.85
CA LYS A 30 -0.26 -5.43 -9.66
C LYS A 30 0.40 -4.20 -9.03
N ASP A 31 0.06 -3.87 -7.78
CA ASP A 31 0.55 -2.69 -7.07
C ASP A 31 0.36 -1.39 -7.87
N LYS A 32 -0.73 -1.29 -8.62
CA LYS A 32 -1.04 -0.11 -9.45
C LYS A 32 -1.87 0.94 -8.73
N VAL A 33 -2.36 0.61 -7.53
CA VAL A 33 -3.18 1.49 -6.71
C VAL A 33 -2.76 1.36 -5.26
N ALA A 34 -2.95 2.43 -4.49
CA ALA A 34 -2.79 2.41 -3.05
C ALA A 34 -4.10 1.99 -2.40
N LEU A 35 -4.02 1.06 -1.46
CA LEU A 35 -5.14 0.58 -0.65
C LEU A 35 -4.86 0.90 0.82
N THR A 36 -5.89 1.38 1.50
CA THR A 36 -5.91 1.57 2.96
C THR A 36 -7.10 0.84 3.54
N GLN A 37 -6.95 0.33 4.76
CA GLN A 37 -8.04 -0.28 5.52
C GLN A 37 -8.26 0.48 6.81
N THR A 38 -9.51 0.77 7.10
CA THR A 38 -9.95 1.25 8.41
C THR A 38 -10.74 0.14 9.08
N ASP A 39 -10.25 -0.31 10.23
CA ASP A 39 -10.98 -1.22 11.09
C ASP A 39 -11.96 -0.40 11.93
N LEU A 40 -13.23 -0.41 11.50
CA LEU A 40 -14.28 0.38 12.12
C LEU A 40 -14.86 -0.27 13.38
N ASN A 41 -14.54 -1.54 13.66
CA ASN A 41 -14.92 -2.19 14.92
C ASN A 41 -14.33 -1.46 16.14
N LYS A 42 -13.24 -0.70 15.95
CA LYS A 42 -12.64 0.12 17.00
C LYS A 42 -13.46 1.37 17.36
N PHE A 43 -14.38 1.78 16.50
CA PHE A 43 -15.18 3.00 16.65
C PHE A 43 -16.66 2.71 16.90
N ASP A 44 -17.22 1.70 16.23
CA ASP A 44 -18.57 1.20 16.47
C ASP A 44 -18.64 -0.30 16.16
N VAL A 45 -18.80 -1.11 17.21
CA VAL A 45 -18.85 -2.59 17.15
C VAL A 45 -20.13 -3.08 16.46
N ALA A 46 -21.16 -2.23 16.34
CA ALA A 46 -22.49 -2.68 15.97
C ALA A 46 -22.77 -2.71 14.46
N THR A 47 -21.99 -2.02 13.61
CA THR A 47 -22.48 -1.69 12.26
C THR A 47 -21.50 -1.85 11.10
N MET A 48 -20.21 -1.50 11.23
CA MET A 48 -19.23 -1.65 10.13
C MET A 48 -18.03 -2.50 10.55
N GLN A 49 -17.83 -3.62 9.86
CA GLN A 49 -16.74 -4.55 10.19
C GLN A 49 -15.44 -4.20 9.46
N ASN A 50 -15.53 -3.96 8.16
CA ASN A 50 -14.35 -3.68 7.34
C ASN A 50 -14.66 -2.54 6.37
N HIS A 51 -13.73 -1.59 6.26
CA HIS A 51 -13.80 -0.52 5.29
C HIS A 51 -12.45 -0.36 4.60
N TYR A 52 -12.45 -0.49 3.29
CA TYR A 52 -11.27 -0.32 2.44
C TYR A 52 -11.44 0.90 1.57
N ARG A 53 -10.37 1.66 1.40
CA ARG A 53 -10.32 2.78 0.46
C ARG A 53 -9.17 2.59 -0.52
N VAL A 54 -9.51 2.69 -1.79
CA VAL A 54 -8.58 2.63 -2.92
C VAL A 54 -8.50 4.00 -3.56
N ASP A 55 -7.28 4.55 -3.69
CA ASP A 55 -7.05 5.79 -4.44
C ASP A 55 -6.82 5.48 -5.92
N LEU A 56 -7.72 5.97 -6.78
CA LEU A 56 -7.60 5.87 -8.25
C LEU A 56 -7.10 7.18 -8.89
N GLY A 57 -6.55 8.10 -8.09
CA GLY A 57 -6.03 9.39 -8.53
C GLY A 57 -7.11 10.47 -8.58
N GLU A 58 -8.04 10.34 -9.53
CA GLU A 58 -9.17 11.28 -9.70
C GLU A 58 -10.39 10.92 -8.85
N TYR A 59 -10.49 9.65 -8.44
CA TYR A 59 -11.60 9.11 -7.68
C TYR A 59 -11.07 8.29 -6.51
N ASP A 60 -11.86 8.27 -5.44
CA ASP A 60 -11.74 7.32 -4.36
C ASP A 60 -12.79 6.22 -4.56
N VAL A 61 -12.38 4.98 -4.30
CA VAL A 61 -13.29 3.84 -4.23
C VAL A 61 -13.28 3.29 -2.82
N GLU A 62 -14.45 3.28 -2.20
CA GLU A 62 -14.65 2.73 -0.88
C GLU A 62 -15.39 1.40 -1.01
N VAL A 63 -14.85 0.35 -0.39
CA VAL A 63 -15.48 -0.97 -0.33
C VAL A 63 -15.74 -1.29 1.13
N SER A 64 -17.02 -1.46 1.48
CA SER A 64 -17.45 -1.58 2.87
C SER A 64 -18.24 -2.86 3.12
N HIS A 65 -18.06 -3.42 4.31
CA HIS A 65 -18.85 -4.50 4.87
C HIS A 65 -19.49 -4.04 6.17
N SER A 66 -20.82 -4.11 6.19
CA SER A 66 -21.67 -3.81 7.35
C SER A 66 -22.60 -4.97 7.64
N VAL A 67 -23.04 -5.09 8.89
CA VAL A 67 -24.08 -6.04 9.30
C VAL A 67 -25.34 -5.25 9.61
N GLN A 68 -26.46 -5.59 8.97
CA GLN A 68 -27.73 -4.91 9.23
C GLN A 68 -28.29 -5.34 10.59
N ALA A 69 -28.44 -4.39 11.52
CA ALA A 69 -28.82 -4.66 12.92
C ALA A 69 -30.15 -5.43 13.07
N GLU A 70 -31.13 -5.20 12.20
CA GLU A 70 -32.45 -5.83 12.28
C GLU A 70 -32.49 -7.26 11.76
N THR A 71 -31.66 -7.58 10.75
CA THR A 71 -31.72 -8.87 10.03
C THR A 71 -30.51 -9.74 10.30
N ASN A 72 -29.47 -9.17 10.92
CA ASN A 72 -28.14 -9.77 11.09
C ASN A 72 -27.54 -10.30 9.78
N LYS A 73 -27.90 -9.68 8.66
CA LYS A 73 -27.38 -10.03 7.34
C LYS A 73 -26.21 -9.16 6.98
N ASP A 74 -25.23 -9.78 6.33
CA ASP A 74 -24.12 -9.08 5.74
C ASP A 74 -24.56 -8.21 4.57
N PHE A 75 -23.89 -7.07 4.45
CA PHE A 75 -24.16 -6.10 3.41
C PHE A 75 -22.86 -5.50 2.92
N TYR A 76 -22.65 -5.60 1.61
CA TYR A 76 -21.41 -5.25 0.95
C TYR A 76 -21.66 -4.18 -0.09
N THR A 77 -20.86 -3.12 -0.06
CA THR A 77 -21.07 -1.96 -0.93
C THR A 77 -19.77 -1.46 -1.52
N ILE A 78 -19.88 -0.90 -2.73
CA ILE A 78 -18.86 -0.06 -3.34
C ILE A 78 -19.41 1.34 -3.51
N ILE A 79 -18.61 2.33 -3.12
CA ILE A 79 -18.89 3.73 -3.33
C ILE A 79 -17.76 4.32 -4.17
N PHE A 80 -18.11 4.91 -5.30
CA PHE A 80 -17.21 5.73 -6.11
C PHE A 80 -17.48 7.19 -5.78
N ASN A 81 -16.47 7.92 -5.32
CA ASN A 81 -16.63 9.33 -5.03
C ASN A 81 -15.38 10.16 -5.35
N ASN A 82 -15.55 11.48 -5.46
CA ASN A 82 -14.45 12.42 -5.64
C ASN A 82 -14.56 13.63 -4.71
N LEU A 83 -15.25 13.47 -3.57
CA LEU A 83 -15.62 14.59 -2.69
C LEU A 83 -14.39 15.35 -2.18
N LYS A 84 -13.32 14.62 -1.83
CA LYS A 84 -12.06 15.25 -1.41
C LYS A 84 -11.42 16.07 -2.54
N LYS A 85 -11.48 15.58 -3.78
CA LYS A 85 -10.91 16.29 -4.94
C LYS A 85 -11.70 17.55 -5.27
N LEU A 86 -13.02 17.51 -5.12
CA LEU A 86 -13.89 18.67 -5.23
C LEU A 86 -13.55 19.72 -4.16
N GLN A 87 -13.37 19.29 -2.90
CA GLN A 87 -12.96 20.18 -1.80
C GLN A 87 -11.59 20.82 -2.04
N ASP A 88 -10.65 20.07 -2.62
CA ASP A 88 -9.32 20.55 -2.99
C ASP A 88 -9.31 21.45 -4.24
N GLY A 89 -10.47 21.71 -4.88
CA GLY A 89 -10.57 22.48 -6.13
C GLY A 89 -9.99 21.76 -7.36
N LYS A 90 -9.84 20.44 -7.29
CA LYS A 90 -9.28 19.58 -8.35
C LYS A 90 -10.35 18.91 -9.22
N SER A 91 -11.62 19.24 -9.01
CA SER A 91 -12.74 18.75 -9.80
C SER A 91 -13.88 19.75 -9.81
N ASP A 92 -14.61 19.85 -10.92
CA ASP A 92 -15.73 20.77 -11.08
C ASP A 92 -17.10 20.11 -10.88
N LYS A 93 -17.12 18.77 -10.69
CA LYS A 93 -18.36 17.98 -10.63
C LYS A 93 -18.31 16.97 -9.49
N VAL A 94 -19.44 16.80 -8.80
CA VAL A 94 -19.63 15.71 -7.84
C VAL A 94 -19.87 14.41 -8.59
N VAL A 95 -19.12 13.38 -8.22
CA VAL A 95 -19.39 11.99 -8.61
C VAL A 95 -19.72 11.21 -7.34
N LEU A 96 -20.87 10.54 -7.37
CA LEU A 96 -21.28 9.58 -6.35
C LEU A 96 -21.93 8.40 -7.05
N GLY A 97 -21.21 7.28 -7.09
CA GLY A 97 -21.70 6.01 -7.61
C GLY A 97 -21.82 5.01 -6.47
N TYR A 98 -22.92 4.26 -6.43
CA TYR A 98 -23.19 3.28 -5.38
C TYR A 98 -23.58 1.94 -6.00
N ILE A 99 -22.97 0.86 -5.52
CA ILE A 99 -23.20 -0.50 -6.04
C ILE A 99 -23.22 -1.50 -4.87
N HIS A 100 -24.24 -2.35 -4.82
CA HIS A 100 -24.25 -3.51 -3.92
C HIS A 100 -23.43 -4.66 -4.49
N LEU A 101 -22.73 -5.37 -3.61
CA LEU A 101 -22.03 -6.59 -3.95
C LEU A 101 -22.73 -7.81 -3.35
N VAL A 102 -22.59 -8.93 -4.05
CA VAL A 102 -22.85 -10.24 -3.46
C VAL A 102 -21.60 -10.76 -2.72
N ASP A 103 -21.80 -11.69 -1.80
CA ASP A 103 -20.77 -12.25 -0.92
C ASP A 103 -19.52 -12.71 -1.67
N GLU A 104 -19.72 -13.39 -2.81
CA GLU A 104 -18.62 -13.89 -3.63
C GLU A 104 -17.74 -12.75 -4.18
N GLN A 105 -18.37 -11.66 -4.63
CA GLN A 105 -17.66 -10.50 -5.17
C GLN A 105 -16.83 -9.80 -4.09
N TYR A 106 -17.43 -9.59 -2.92
CA TYR A 106 -16.73 -9.00 -1.79
C TYR A 106 -15.59 -9.90 -1.30
N SER A 107 -15.82 -11.20 -1.18
CA SER A 107 -14.82 -12.16 -0.70
C SER A 107 -13.56 -12.18 -1.58
N ARG A 108 -13.73 -12.18 -2.91
CA ARG A 108 -12.60 -12.14 -3.86
C ARG A 108 -11.79 -10.85 -3.71
N PHE A 109 -12.46 -9.72 -3.53
CA PHE A 109 -11.78 -8.45 -3.27
C PHE A 109 -11.03 -8.49 -1.93
N LYS A 110 -11.69 -8.97 -0.87
CA LYS A 110 -11.15 -8.96 0.50
C LYS A 110 -9.84 -9.75 0.58
N VAL A 111 -9.78 -10.95 0.01
CA VAL A 111 -8.57 -11.78 0.01
C VAL A 111 -7.38 -11.01 -0.55
N VAL A 112 -7.55 -10.40 -1.72
CA VAL A 112 -6.48 -9.66 -2.40
C VAL A 112 -6.12 -8.37 -1.66
N ALA A 113 -7.11 -7.71 -1.07
CA ALA A 113 -6.91 -6.52 -0.25
C ALA A 113 -6.09 -6.84 1.02
N ASP A 114 -6.44 -7.90 1.74
CA ASP A 114 -5.74 -8.34 2.95
C ASP A 114 -4.29 -8.75 2.62
N GLU A 115 -4.08 -9.53 1.56
CA GLU A 115 -2.74 -9.94 1.10
C GLU A 115 -1.85 -8.74 0.76
N TYR A 116 -2.41 -7.73 0.09
CA TYR A 116 -1.72 -6.48 -0.20
C TYR A 116 -1.28 -5.78 1.08
N LEU A 117 -2.19 -5.63 2.06
CA LEU A 117 -1.92 -4.94 3.32
C LEU A 117 -0.88 -5.68 4.15
N GLU A 118 -0.97 -7.01 4.22
CA GLU A 118 0.01 -7.84 4.93
C GLU A 118 1.40 -7.70 4.31
N ARG A 119 1.50 -7.72 2.97
CA ARG A 119 2.77 -7.52 2.28
C ARG A 119 3.37 -6.13 2.57
N ARG A 120 2.56 -5.06 2.49
CA ARG A 120 3.00 -3.70 2.81
C ARG A 120 3.45 -3.55 4.27
N ARG A 121 2.77 -4.24 5.20
CA ARG A 121 3.18 -4.29 6.60
C ARG A 121 4.54 -4.97 6.76
N LYS A 122 4.75 -6.12 6.12
CA LYS A 122 6.05 -6.85 6.16
C LYS A 122 7.17 -6.02 5.56
N GLU A 123 6.92 -5.29 4.48
CA GLU A 123 7.90 -4.36 3.87
C GLU A 123 8.27 -3.24 4.85
N ALA A 124 7.28 -2.57 5.45
CA ALA A 124 7.53 -1.52 6.44
C ALA A 124 8.26 -2.03 7.69
N ASP A 125 7.94 -3.24 8.16
CA ASP A 125 8.62 -3.85 9.31
C ASP A 125 10.09 -4.20 8.98
N LYS A 126 10.39 -4.61 7.74
CA LYS A 126 11.77 -4.83 7.27
C LYS A 126 12.57 -3.53 7.19
N GLU A 127 11.97 -2.46 6.66
CA GLU A 127 12.61 -1.13 6.59
C GLU A 127 12.94 -0.62 7.99
N ARG A 128 11.97 -0.69 8.92
CA ARG A 128 12.18 -0.34 10.33
C ARG A 128 13.26 -1.19 10.99
N PHE A 129 13.30 -2.47 10.69
CA PHE A 129 14.32 -3.36 11.23
C PHE A 129 15.72 -2.95 10.73
N ALA A 130 15.87 -2.68 9.43
CA ALA A 130 17.13 -2.22 8.84
C ALA A 130 17.57 -0.86 9.42
N GLU A 131 16.66 0.10 9.57
CA GLU A 131 16.95 1.40 10.20
C GLU A 131 17.46 1.26 11.64
N ASN A 132 16.88 0.32 12.41
CA ASN A 132 17.28 0.07 13.80
C ASN A 132 18.59 -0.73 13.92
N LEU A 133 18.94 -1.54 12.91
CA LEU A 133 20.21 -2.27 12.86
C LEU A 133 21.37 -1.42 12.34
N ALA A 134 21.10 -0.39 11.52
CA ALA A 134 22.13 0.45 10.93
C ALA A 134 23.20 0.97 11.92
N PRO A 135 22.88 1.35 13.18
CA PRO A 135 23.90 1.75 14.15
C PRO A 135 24.81 0.59 14.61
N ILE A 136 24.26 -0.63 14.70
CA ILE A 136 25.03 -1.83 15.06
C ILE A 136 25.93 -2.24 13.89
N GLU A 137 25.41 -2.21 12.66
CA GLU A 137 26.19 -2.46 11.44
C GLU A 137 27.35 -1.47 11.31
N GLN A 138 27.11 -0.18 11.53
CA GLN A 138 28.16 0.83 11.58
C GLN A 138 29.22 0.52 12.64
N LEU A 139 28.82 0.14 13.86
CA LEU A 139 29.77 -0.23 14.91
C LEU A 139 30.60 -1.47 14.55
N LEU A 140 30.01 -2.47 13.91
CA LEU A 140 30.72 -3.66 13.45
C LEU A 140 31.72 -3.33 12.33
N GLU A 141 31.36 -2.45 11.38
CA GLU A 141 32.29 -1.94 10.36
C GLU A 141 33.51 -1.22 10.97
N TYR A 142 33.33 -0.50 12.08
CA TYR A 142 34.46 0.12 12.80
C TYR A 142 35.31 -0.88 13.60
N MET A 143 34.75 -2.03 13.98
CA MET A 143 35.42 -3.05 14.79
C MET A 143 36.14 -4.12 13.96
N ASP A 144 35.93 -4.15 12.64
CA ASP A 144 36.60 -5.08 11.71
C ASP A 144 37.56 -4.33 10.76
N PRO A 145 38.74 -3.88 11.24
CA PRO A 145 39.70 -3.13 10.43
C PRO A 145 40.50 -3.99 9.43
N GLU A 146 40.28 -5.31 9.34
CA GLU A 146 41.15 -6.23 8.57
C GLU A 146 40.89 -6.30 7.05
N GLU A 147 40.06 -5.43 6.46
CA GLU A 147 39.96 -5.29 4.99
C GLU A 147 40.33 -3.90 4.43
N ASN A 148 40.95 -3.03 5.22
CA ASN A 148 41.63 -1.84 4.69
C ASN A 148 43.15 -1.98 4.87
N THR A 149 43.75 -2.94 4.17
CA THR A 149 45.20 -2.90 3.92
C THR A 149 45.47 -1.88 2.82
N PRO A 150 46.11 -0.72 3.11
CA PRO A 150 46.71 0.07 2.06
C PRO A 150 47.82 -0.79 1.44
N ASN A 151 47.85 -0.88 0.11
CA ASN A 151 48.97 -1.43 -0.64
C ASN A 151 50.30 -1.10 0.05
N GLU A 152 51.07 -2.13 0.41
CA GLU A 152 52.44 -1.99 0.91
C GLU A 152 53.22 -1.01 0.02
N PRO A 153 53.99 -0.07 0.59
CA PRO A 153 54.90 0.75 -0.20
C PRO A 153 55.91 -0.18 -0.88
N GLN A 154 55.92 -0.14 -2.22
CA GLN A 154 56.95 -0.82 -3.01
C GLN A 154 58.32 -0.29 -2.55
N PHE A 155 59.12 -1.20 -2.00
CA PHE A 155 60.53 -1.00 -1.76
C PHE A 155 61.17 -0.63 -3.11
N ILE A 156 61.63 0.61 -3.25
CA ILE A 156 62.52 1.00 -4.35
C ILE A 156 63.93 0.73 -3.83
N PRO A 157 64.64 -0.31 -4.29
CA PRO A 157 66.07 -0.38 -4.00
C PRO A 157 66.77 0.74 -4.76
N GLU A 158 67.53 1.52 -3.99
CA GLU A 158 68.37 2.62 -4.43
C GLU A 158 69.21 2.23 -5.65
N THR A 159 69.15 3.07 -6.67
CA THR A 159 70.06 3.02 -7.82
C THR A 159 71.44 3.44 -7.33
N GLU A 160 72.45 2.58 -7.53
CA GLU A 160 73.84 2.89 -7.20
C GLU A 160 74.30 4.19 -7.88
N PRO A 161 75.09 5.04 -7.18
CA PRO A 161 75.63 6.24 -7.79
C PRO A 161 76.75 5.88 -8.78
N ASP A 162 76.56 6.39 -10.00
CA ASP A 162 77.49 6.45 -11.10
C ASP A 162 78.87 6.96 -10.63
N THR A 163 79.88 6.09 -10.67
CA THR A 163 81.29 6.48 -10.54
C THR A 163 81.98 6.45 -11.90
N SER A 164 81.49 7.25 -12.83
CA SER A 164 82.30 7.77 -13.93
C SER A 164 82.94 9.10 -13.51
N LEU A 165 84.08 8.98 -12.80
CA LEU A 165 84.99 10.11 -12.64
C LEU A 165 85.92 10.15 -13.85
N ASP A 166 85.74 11.20 -14.62
CA ASP A 166 86.55 11.61 -15.76
C ASP A 166 87.93 12.13 -15.31
N GLN A 167 88.87 12.19 -16.26
CA GLN A 167 90.20 12.83 -16.25
C GLN A 167 91.35 12.01 -15.62
N HIS A 168 92.51 11.79 -16.25
CA HIS A 168 93.22 12.54 -17.30
C HIS A 168 94.16 11.63 -18.09
#